data_AF-A0A6M2C540-F1
#
_entry.id   AF-A0A6M2C540-F1
#
_cell.length_a   1.000
_cell.length_b   1.000
_cell.length_c   1.000
_cell.angle_alpha   90.00
_cell.angle_beta   90.00
_cell.angle_gamma   90.00
#
_symmetry.space_group_name_H-M   'P 1'
#
loop_
_entity.id
_entity.type
_entity.pdbx_description
1 polymer ?
#
loop_
_entity_poly.entity_id
_entity_poly.type
_entity_poly.pdbx_seq_one_letter_code
_entity_poly.pdbx_strand_id
1 'polypeptide(L)'
;MKKLIIAALLVVGMTAFAQEKKEKTNRANTERMTPEERQERQLKKLTSELSLNTAQQEQIKVLLTAQAAGREKRVDRNEGTKEEMKAKREASMNKMQNDRKIMEDKMKAILTAEQFGTYKSNQDKMRERAEAQRKERMGDRMKNENEN
;
A
#
# COMPACT_ATOMS: atom_id res chain seq x y z
N MET A 1 33.29 30.33 4.76
CA MET A 1 34.20 30.40 3.60
C MET A 1 33.52 29.76 2.39
N LYS A 2 33.64 30.40 1.22
CA LYS A 2 32.93 30.08 -0.02
C LYS A 2 33.77 29.13 -0.89
N LYS A 3 33.06 28.21 -1.56
CA LYS A 3 33.30 27.58 -2.87
C LYS A 3 34.62 26.84 -3.08
N LEU A 4 34.53 25.54 -3.38
CA LEU A 4 35.25 24.94 -4.51
C LEU A 4 34.38 23.90 -5.22
N ILE A 5 34.43 24.02 -6.54
CA ILE A 5 33.85 23.21 -7.60
C ILE A 5 34.68 21.92 -7.72
N ILE A 6 34.11 20.84 -8.27
CA ILE A 6 34.69 20.05 -9.40
C ILE A 6 34.08 18.64 -9.45
N ALA A 7 33.67 18.33 -10.67
CA ALA A 7 33.16 17.09 -11.23
C ALA A 7 34.00 15.84 -10.93
N ALA A 8 33.38 14.65 -11.01
CA ALA A 8 33.69 13.65 -12.04
C ALA A 8 32.92 12.34 -11.80
N LEU A 9 32.15 11.96 -12.83
CA LEU A 9 31.97 10.62 -13.39
C LEU A 9 32.37 9.42 -12.52
N LEU A 10 31.37 8.62 -12.12
CA LEU A 10 31.54 7.17 -11.99
C LEU A 10 30.42 6.41 -12.72
N VAL A 11 30.90 5.61 -13.65
CA VAL A 11 30.30 4.64 -14.57
C VAL A 11 29.52 3.55 -13.81
N VAL A 12 28.50 2.96 -14.44
CA VAL A 12 28.37 1.51 -14.74
C VAL A 12 26.94 1.22 -15.19
N GLY A 13 26.86 0.53 -16.34
CA GLY A 13 25.65 0.38 -17.14
C GLY A 13 24.51 -0.37 -16.47
N MET A 14 23.30 0.12 -16.74
CA MET A 14 22.10 -0.69 -16.60
C MET A 14 21.98 -1.52 -17.86
N THR A 15 22.55 -2.73 -17.83
CA THR A 15 22.10 -3.80 -18.71
C THR A 15 20.60 -3.95 -18.51
N ALA A 16 19.86 -3.79 -19.61
CA ALA A 16 18.45 -4.04 -19.66
C ALA A 16 18.20 -5.48 -19.18
N PHE A 17 17.64 -5.64 -17.99
CA PHE A 17 17.00 -6.89 -17.63
C PHE A 17 15.77 -7.01 -18.51
N ALA A 18 15.97 -7.73 -19.61
CA ALA A 18 14.92 -8.31 -20.43
C ALA A 18 13.86 -8.89 -19.48
N GLN A 19 12.66 -8.32 -19.50
CA GLN A 19 11.47 -8.97 -18.98
C GLN A 19 11.18 -10.18 -19.87
N GLU A 20 11.94 -11.24 -19.65
CA GLU A 20 11.61 -12.55 -20.15
C GLU A 20 10.37 -13.02 -19.38
N LYS A 21 9.26 -13.11 -20.11
CA LYS A 21 7.95 -13.54 -19.62
C LYS A 21 8.08 -14.92 -18.99
N LYS A 22 8.27 -14.98 -17.67
CA LYS A 22 8.11 -16.23 -16.93
C LYS A 22 6.63 -16.53 -16.72
N GLU A 23 6.27 -17.68 -17.22
CA GLU A 23 4.97 -18.33 -17.17
C GLU A 23 4.35 -18.31 -15.77
N LYS A 24 3.02 -18.32 -15.75
CA LYS A 24 2.18 -18.44 -14.56
C LYS A 24 2.46 -19.78 -13.85
N THR A 25 3.47 -19.83 -12.98
CA THR A 25 3.72 -20.99 -12.12
C THR A 25 3.76 -20.58 -10.64
N ASN A 26 2.89 -21.21 -9.86
CA ASN A 26 2.94 -21.36 -8.40
C ASN A 26 3.07 -20.11 -7.50
N ARG A 27 1.92 -19.51 -7.15
CA ARG A 27 1.75 -18.58 -6.00
C ARG A 27 1.91 -19.24 -4.61
N ALA A 28 2.71 -20.29 -4.49
CA ALA A 28 2.87 -21.04 -3.24
C ALA A 28 4.19 -20.75 -2.49
N ASN A 29 5.21 -20.19 -3.16
CA ASN A 29 6.56 -20.01 -2.59
C ASN A 29 7.08 -18.57 -2.62
N THR A 30 6.21 -17.57 -2.46
CA THR A 30 6.71 -16.28 -1.96
C THR A 30 6.78 -16.41 -0.46
N GLU A 31 7.99 -16.43 0.12
CA GLU A 31 8.17 -16.28 1.57
C GLU A 31 7.27 -15.14 2.04
N ARG A 32 6.30 -15.47 2.89
CA ARG A 32 5.37 -14.47 3.40
C ARG A 32 6.20 -13.54 4.27
N MET A 33 6.48 -12.32 3.77
CA MET A 33 7.11 -11.29 4.59
C MET A 33 6.43 -11.24 5.95
N THR A 34 7.22 -11.26 7.02
CA THR A 34 6.70 -11.21 8.40
C THR A 34 5.90 -9.91 8.60
N PRO A 35 4.95 -9.87 9.56
CA PRO A 35 4.24 -8.65 9.90
C PRO A 35 5.19 -7.46 10.15
N GLU A 36 6.35 -7.73 10.77
CA GLU A 36 7.39 -6.76 11.10
C GLU A 36 8.09 -6.24 9.84
N GLU A 37 8.51 -7.14 8.94
CA GLU A 37 9.14 -6.77 7.68
C GLU A 37 8.21 -5.94 6.79
N ARG A 38 6.90 -6.23 6.81
CA ARG A 38 5.90 -5.44 6.08
C ARG A 38 5.78 -4.03 6.64
N GLN A 39 5.78 -3.89 7.98
CA GLN A 39 5.75 -2.59 8.64
C GLN A 39 7.00 -1.79 8.31
N GLU A 40 8.18 -2.41 8.38
CA GLU A 40 9.45 -1.76 8.07
C GLU A 40 9.50 -1.30 6.61
N ARG A 41 9.08 -2.15 5.67
CA ARG A 41 8.99 -1.78 4.25
C ARG A 41 8.01 -0.64 4.03
N GLN A 42 6.86 -0.65 4.72
CA GLN A 42 5.89 0.43 4.63
C GLN A 42 6.45 1.74 5.18
N LEU A 43 7.15 1.69 6.31
CA LEU A 43 7.82 2.85 6.89
C LEU A 43 8.89 3.40 5.93
N LYS A 44 9.79 2.55 5.41
CA LYS A 44 10.82 2.94 4.42
C LYS A 44 10.22 3.63 3.20
N LYS A 45 9.10 3.10 2.71
CA LYS A 45 8.38 3.70 1.58
C LYS A 45 7.85 5.09 1.94
N LEU A 46 7.16 5.24 3.07
CA LEU A 46 6.65 6.54 3.53
C LEU A 46 7.79 7.54 3.78
N THR A 47 8.90 7.08 4.36
CA THR A 47 10.10 7.90 4.56
C THR A 47 10.64 8.42 3.25
N SER A 48 10.76 7.58 2.23
CA SER A 48 11.23 7.98 0.90
C SER A 48 10.26 8.94 0.20
N GLU A 49 8.96 8.63 0.22
CA GLU A 49 7.95 9.45 -0.48
C GLU A 49 7.72 10.81 0.17
N LEU A 50 7.83 10.90 1.50
CA LEU A 50 7.50 12.11 2.27
C LEU A 50 8.73 12.79 2.87
N SER A 51 9.92 12.22 2.69
CA SER A 51 11.18 12.68 3.30
C SER A 51 11.04 12.87 4.81
N LEU A 52 10.59 11.81 5.51
CA LEU A 52 10.31 11.84 6.94
C LEU A 52 11.58 11.99 7.78
N ASN A 53 11.53 12.83 8.81
CA ASN A 53 12.61 12.90 9.80
C ASN A 53 12.54 11.75 10.84
N THR A 54 13.58 11.58 11.65
CA THR A 54 13.67 10.48 12.63
C THR A 54 12.50 10.45 13.61
N ALA A 55 12.10 11.59 14.15
CA ALA A 55 10.98 11.67 15.11
C ALA A 55 9.65 11.24 14.46
N GLN A 56 9.41 11.66 13.21
CA GLN A 56 8.22 11.26 12.45
C GLN A 56 8.22 9.76 12.16
N GLN A 57 9.39 9.20 11.81
CA GLN A 57 9.54 7.78 11.53
C GLN A 57 9.21 6.92 12.76
N GLU A 58 9.68 7.32 13.95
CA GLU A 58 9.36 6.63 15.20
C GLU A 58 7.86 6.65 15.52
N GLN A 59 7.22 7.81 15.38
CA GLN A 59 5.78 7.94 15.61
C GLN A 59 4.95 7.11 14.62
N ILE A 60 5.35 7.10 13.34
CA ILE A 60 4.69 6.30 12.30
C ILE A 60 4.92 4.81 12.54
N LYS A 61 6.10 4.39 13.00
CA LYS A 61 6.39 2.99 13.34
C LYS A 61 5.41 2.46 14.40
N VAL A 62 5.23 3.18 15.50
CA VAL A 62 4.27 2.83 16.57
C VAL A 62 2.86 2.69 16.01
N LEU A 63 2.47 3.61 15.14
CA LEU A 63 1.16 3.63 14.51
C LEU A 63 0.95 2.45 13.53
N LEU A 64 1.98 2.05 12.77
CA LEU A 64 1.93 0.88 11.90
C LEU A 64 1.84 -0.44 12.69
N THR A 65 2.55 -0.55 13.80
CA THR A 65 2.48 -1.71 14.70
C THR A 65 1.08 -1.85 15.30
N ALA A 66 0.49 -0.76 15.79
CA ALA A 66 -0.88 -0.76 16.30
C ALA A 66 -1.90 -1.15 15.21
N GLN A 67 -1.69 -0.70 13.96
CA GLN A 67 -2.54 -1.06 12.83
C GLN A 67 -2.43 -2.57 12.49
N ALA A 68 -1.22 -3.13 12.52
CA ALA A 68 -1.00 -4.54 12.21
C ALA A 68 -1.72 -5.46 13.22
N ALA A 69 -1.58 -5.18 14.52
CA ALA A 69 -2.31 -5.91 15.57
C ALA A 69 -3.83 -5.84 15.39
N GLY A 70 -4.35 -4.70 14.90
CA GLY A 70 -5.76 -4.53 14.59
C GLY A 70 -6.25 -5.25 13.32
N ARG A 71 -5.34 -5.67 12.42
CA ARG A 71 -5.67 -6.42 11.19
C ARG A 71 -5.64 -7.93 11.40
N GLU A 72 -4.74 -8.45 12.22
CA GLU A 72 -4.69 -9.89 12.52
C GLU A 72 -5.99 -10.40 13.17
N LYS A 73 -6.63 -9.55 13.98
CA LYS A 73 -7.95 -9.81 14.57
C LYS A 73 -9.12 -9.77 13.58
N ARG A 74 -8.87 -9.53 12.27
CA ARG A 74 -9.90 -9.38 11.22
C ARG A 74 -9.91 -10.51 10.20
N VAL A 75 -9.21 -11.61 10.45
CA VAL A 75 -9.37 -12.84 9.67
C VAL A 75 -10.73 -13.45 10.05
N ASP A 76 -11.80 -12.78 9.63
CA ASP A 76 -13.16 -13.25 9.79
C ASP A 76 -13.42 -14.24 8.65
N ARG A 77 -13.71 -15.50 9.00
CA ARG A 77 -13.96 -16.54 8.01
C ARG A 77 -15.28 -16.21 7.30
N ASN A 78 -15.27 -16.27 5.97
CA ASN A 78 -16.47 -16.12 5.15
C ASN A 78 -17.37 -17.36 5.36
N GLU A 79 -18.10 -17.37 6.46
CA GLU A 79 -19.07 -18.40 6.83
C GLU A 79 -20.42 -17.72 7.11
N GLY A 80 -21.50 -18.32 6.61
CA GLY A 80 -22.87 -17.85 6.77
C GLY A 80 -23.70 -17.85 5.48
N THR A 81 -24.98 -17.56 5.63
CA THR A 81 -25.95 -17.39 4.54
C THR A 81 -25.65 -16.12 3.71
N LYS A 82 -26.31 -15.97 2.55
CA LYS A 82 -26.13 -14.81 1.66
C LYS A 82 -26.45 -13.47 2.35
N GLU A 83 -27.46 -13.46 3.21
CA GLU A 83 -27.92 -12.28 3.94
C GLU A 83 -26.94 -11.92 5.07
N GLU A 84 -26.48 -12.92 5.83
CA GLU A 84 -25.45 -12.73 6.86
C GLU A 84 -24.12 -12.28 6.27
N MET A 85 -23.73 -12.81 5.11
CA MET A 85 -22.55 -12.36 4.38
C MET A 85 -22.68 -10.90 3.92
N LYS A 86 -23.88 -10.46 3.49
CA LYS A 86 -24.12 -9.07 3.12
C LYS A 86 -23.99 -8.14 4.32
N ALA A 87 -24.61 -8.49 5.45
CA ALA A 87 -24.52 -7.72 6.69
C ALA A 87 -23.08 -7.65 7.23
N LYS A 88 -22.35 -8.79 7.26
CA LYS A 88 -20.93 -8.83 7.64
C LYS A 88 -20.07 -7.96 6.72
N ARG A 89 -20.36 -7.97 5.41
CA ARG A 89 -19.63 -7.14 4.43
C ARG A 89 -19.86 -5.66 4.67
N GLU A 90 -21.09 -5.23 4.89
CA GLU A 90 -21.42 -3.83 5.20
C GLU A 90 -20.75 -3.37 6.50
N ALA A 91 -20.83 -4.17 7.57
CA ALA A 91 -20.16 -3.89 8.83
C ALA A 91 -18.63 -3.78 8.68
N SER A 92 -18.02 -4.70 7.92
CA SER A 92 -16.59 -4.69 7.63
C SER A 92 -16.16 -3.46 6.81
N MET A 93 -16.98 -3.05 5.84
CA MET A 93 -16.75 -1.84 5.06
C MET A 93 -16.79 -0.58 5.93
N ASN A 94 -17.79 -0.45 6.79
CA ASN A 94 -17.91 0.68 7.72
C ASN A 94 -16.72 0.74 8.69
N LYS A 95 -16.34 -0.42 9.25
CA LYS A 95 -15.16 -0.52 10.12
C LYS A 95 -13.90 -0.06 9.37
N MET A 96 -13.67 -0.56 8.16
CA MET A 96 -12.51 -0.19 7.35
C MET A 96 -12.49 1.31 7.01
N GLN A 97 -13.63 1.93 6.74
CA GLN A 97 -13.71 3.39 6.53
C GLN A 97 -13.32 4.15 7.80
N ASN A 98 -13.82 3.71 8.97
CA ASN A 98 -13.47 4.35 10.23
C ASN A 98 -11.98 4.24 10.55
N ASP A 99 -11.36 3.07 10.34
CA ASP A 99 -9.91 2.92 10.58
C ASP A 99 -9.09 3.78 9.62
N ARG A 100 -9.54 3.94 8.38
CA ARG A 100 -8.89 4.85 7.41
C ARG A 100 -8.93 6.28 7.93
N LYS A 101 -10.08 6.74 8.45
CA LYS A 101 -10.21 8.07 9.02
C LYS A 101 -9.31 8.25 10.25
N ILE A 102 -9.31 7.29 11.18
CA ILE A 102 -8.45 7.32 12.36
C ILE A 102 -6.96 7.36 11.97
N MET A 103 -6.58 6.55 10.97
CA MET A 103 -5.22 6.55 10.43
C MET A 103 -4.86 7.91 9.83
N GLU A 104 -5.75 8.48 9.02
CA GLU A 104 -5.55 9.78 8.39
C GLU A 104 -5.39 10.90 9.43
N ASP A 105 -6.26 10.93 10.45
CA ASP A 105 -6.22 11.91 11.54
C ASP A 105 -4.88 11.83 12.29
N LYS A 106 -4.38 10.60 12.56
CA LYS A 106 -3.08 10.40 13.21
C LYS A 106 -1.90 10.78 12.30
N MET A 107 -1.96 10.46 11.00
CA MET A 107 -0.92 10.87 10.05
C MET A 107 -0.87 12.39 9.93
N LYS A 108 -2.02 13.08 9.91
CA LYS A 108 -2.09 14.54 9.89
C LYS A 108 -1.43 15.19 11.11
N ALA A 109 -1.46 14.54 12.27
CA ALA A 109 -0.83 15.03 13.48
C ALA A 109 0.71 14.88 13.49
N ILE A 110 1.25 13.93 12.72
CA ILE A 110 2.69 13.61 12.65
C ILE A 110 3.38 14.35 11.48
N LEU A 111 2.68 14.48 10.36
CA LEU A 111 3.20 15.05 9.12
C LEU A 111 3.06 16.57 9.10
N THR A 112 3.96 17.24 8.37
CA THR A 112 3.75 18.64 8.00
C THR A 112 2.60 18.77 7.00
N ALA A 113 2.08 19.99 6.82
CA ALA A 113 1.00 20.23 5.85
C ALA A 113 1.37 19.80 4.42
N GLU A 114 2.61 20.05 4.00
CA GLU A 114 3.13 19.66 2.69
C GLU A 114 3.23 18.13 2.56
N GLN A 115 3.83 17.47 3.55
CA GLN A 115 3.94 16.01 3.58
C GLN A 115 2.57 15.33 3.60
N PHE A 116 1.61 15.87 4.35
CA PHE A 116 0.24 15.38 4.37
C PHE A 116 -0.46 15.56 3.02
N GLY A 117 -0.22 16.67 2.33
CA GLY A 117 -0.69 16.88 0.96
C GLY A 117 -0.18 15.81 0.00
N THR A 118 1.13 15.55 0.01
CA THR A 118 1.74 14.47 -0.79
C THR A 118 1.18 13.10 -0.42
N TYR A 119 1.00 12.83 0.87
CA TYR A 119 0.40 11.59 1.36
C TYR A 119 -1.02 11.38 0.80
N LYS A 120 -1.88 12.40 0.84
CA LYS A 120 -3.24 12.34 0.27
C LYS A 120 -3.21 12.14 -1.24
N SER A 121 -2.37 12.89 -1.95
CA SER A 121 -2.22 12.72 -3.42
C SER A 121 -1.79 11.30 -3.79
N ASN A 122 -0.85 10.72 -3.04
CA ASN A 122 -0.42 9.33 -3.26
C ASN A 122 -1.54 8.34 -2.99
N GLN A 123 -2.35 8.56 -1.95
CA GLN A 123 -3.53 7.73 -1.68
C GLN A 123 -4.56 7.81 -2.82
N ASP A 124 -4.85 9.00 -3.32
CA ASP A 124 -5.83 9.20 -4.39
C ASP A 124 -5.38 8.53 -5.69
N LYS A 125 -4.10 8.68 -6.07
CA LYS A 125 -3.52 7.97 -7.22
C LYS A 125 -3.61 6.45 -7.08
N MET A 126 -3.39 5.93 -5.89
CA MET A 126 -3.51 4.48 -5.63
C MET A 126 -4.96 4.02 -5.73
N ARG A 127 -5.91 4.84 -5.26
CA ARG A 127 -7.34 4.56 -5.37
C ARG A 127 -7.80 4.57 -6.83
N GLU A 128 -7.43 5.58 -7.60
CA GLU A 128 -7.75 5.69 -9.01
C GLU A 128 -7.22 4.49 -9.81
N ARG A 129 -5.96 4.10 -9.57
CA ARG A 129 -5.38 2.89 -10.18
C ARG A 129 -6.13 1.63 -9.80
N ALA A 130 -6.52 1.48 -8.54
CA ALA A 130 -7.29 0.34 -8.07
C ALA A 130 -8.69 0.30 -8.71
N GLU A 131 -9.34 1.44 -8.89
CA GLU A 131 -10.64 1.56 -9.56
C GLU A 131 -10.53 1.24 -11.05
N ALA A 132 -9.49 1.74 -11.74
CA ALA A 132 -9.21 1.43 -13.14
C ALA A 132 -8.99 -0.08 -13.36
N GLN A 133 -8.14 -0.71 -12.55
CA GLN A 133 -7.90 -2.16 -12.60
C GLN A 133 -9.16 -2.97 -12.31
N ARG A 134 -10.04 -2.48 -11.42
CA ARG A 134 -11.32 -3.15 -11.15
C ARG A 134 -12.25 -3.08 -12.35
N LYS A 135 -12.33 -1.92 -13.03
CA LYS A 135 -13.16 -1.74 -14.24
C LYS A 135 -12.66 -2.62 -15.38
N GLU A 136 -11.35 -2.66 -15.61
CA GLU A 136 -10.71 -3.51 -16.62
C GLU A 136 -11.06 -5.00 -16.40
N ARG A 137 -10.85 -5.51 -15.18
CA ARG A 137 -11.19 -6.91 -14.84
C ARG A 137 -12.67 -7.23 -14.95
N MET A 138 -13.56 -6.26 -14.74
CA MET A 138 -15.01 -6.45 -14.93
C MET A 138 -15.36 -6.51 -16.42
N GLY A 139 -14.74 -5.63 -17.23
CA GLY A 139 -14.91 -5.63 -18.68
C GLY A 139 -14.44 -6.92 -19.32
N ASP A 140 -13.28 -7.45 -18.91
CA ASP A 140 -12.74 -8.71 -19.41
C ASP A 140 -13.65 -9.91 -19.06
N ARG A 141 -14.26 -9.91 -17.87
CA ARG A 141 -15.22 -10.96 -17.49
C ARG A 141 -16.48 -10.92 -18.34
N MET A 142 -17.03 -9.72 -18.57
CA MET A 142 -18.22 -9.54 -19.40
C MET A 142 -17.98 -9.94 -20.87
N LYS A 143 -16.77 -9.69 -21.40
CA LYS A 143 -16.41 -10.14 -22.76
C LYS A 143 -16.31 -11.66 -22.85
N ASN A 144 -15.63 -12.30 -21.90
CA ASN A 144 -15.50 -13.76 -21.87
C ASN A 144 -16.84 -14.49 -21.61
N GLU A 145 -17.82 -13.85 -20.98
CA GLU A 145 -19.17 -14.38 -20.80
C GLU A 145 -20.05 -14.23 -22.06
N ASN A 146 -19.75 -13.29 -22.96
CA ASN A 146 -20.48 -13.09 -24.22
C ASN A 146 -19.91 -13.93 -25.38
N GLU A 147 -18.70 -14.48 -25.24
CA GLU A 147 -18.00 -15.29 -26.26
C GLU A 147 -18.14 -16.81 -26.03
N ASN A 148 -18.80 -17.24 -24.94
CA ASN A 148 -19.16 -18.64 -24.64
C ASN A 148 -20.68 -18.82 -24.60
#